data_AF-C2KVI4-F1
#
_entry.id   AF-C2KVI4-F1
#
_cell.length_a   1.000
_cell.length_b   1.000
_cell.length_c   1.000
_cell.angle_alpha   90.00
_cell.angle_beta   90.00
_cell.angle_gamma   90.00
#
_symmetry.space_group_name_H-M   'P 1'
#
loop_
_entity.id
_entity.type
_entity.pdbx_description
1 polymer ?
#
loop_
_entity_poly.entity_id
_entity_poly.type
_entity_poly.pdbx_seq_one_letter_code
_entity_poly.pdbx_strand_id
1 'polypeptide(L)'
;MQENKLLYIVGDKIGNRNNTVYLEHTHWDDWFLYATQYFATYIDLVGDKKEIGLVKIAEKDQSERVPKLPDQFEKLGAEFFSLGSSEDYYTILKDTLPTLRENILIALNDIAYNLDLFNEVKSQSVVQVSLMRGITQTMILGQLHRISKGGARLTNYSFKYILPESYGGKEKNIQFEVKANSKPPTNIHAIIGKNGVGKTHLLKRMLYAVYGSEYNPKYGKYEGIEDFSNVVFVSYSAFDMPIFEEDLSLEGEHIPYMFVGLIANNNGTKTIKDQNSLAHEFCDSLFQISTSYKKNLWKEIIEILSSDITFSELQISSWIDGENISRNHYTDKNIYKEEFDNIISEKYNKLSSGHKVIILTLTKLVEAVEEKSIVILDEPEEHLHPPLVSAFIRALSQLLIYRNGVGIIATHSPIIVQEIPQSCVWMIRRINSEFVAERPRI
;
A
#
# COMPACT_ATOMS: atom_id res chain seq x y z
N MET A 1 33.93 -12.71 22.72
CA MET A 1 32.74 -13.50 22.35
C MET A 1 33.06 -14.11 21.00
N GLN A 2 33.09 -15.44 20.86
CA GLN A 2 33.22 -16.05 19.52
C GLN A 2 32.04 -15.55 18.69
N GLU A 3 32.33 -14.87 17.58
CA GLU A 3 31.32 -14.60 16.56
C GLU A 3 30.72 -15.95 16.18
N ASN A 4 29.43 -16.16 16.48
CA ASN A 4 28.66 -17.25 15.90
C ASN A 4 28.56 -16.95 14.40
N LYS A 5 29.61 -17.30 13.66
CA LYS A 5 29.68 -17.12 12.23
C LYS A 5 28.59 -17.97 11.59
N LEU A 6 27.59 -17.30 11.05
CA LEU A 6 26.55 -17.93 10.25
C LEU A 6 27.17 -18.38 8.94
N LEU A 7 26.87 -19.62 8.53
CA LEU A 7 27.15 -20.07 7.18
C LEU A 7 25.90 -19.85 6.33
N TYR A 8 26.10 -19.41 5.10
CA TYR A 8 25.07 -19.31 4.08
C TYR A 8 25.30 -20.40 3.03
N ILE A 9 24.23 -21.09 2.63
CA ILE A 9 24.26 -22.13 1.59
C ILE A 9 23.23 -21.76 0.53
N VAL A 10 23.67 -21.67 -0.72
CA VAL A 10 22.81 -21.46 -1.89
C VAL A 10 22.51 -22.81 -2.52
N GLY A 11 21.24 -23.12 -2.76
CA GLY A 11 20.88 -24.36 -3.44
C GLY A 11 19.38 -24.64 -3.41
N ASP A 12 18.96 -25.67 -4.15
CA ASP A 12 17.53 -25.95 -4.38
C ASP A 12 16.82 -26.67 -3.22
N LYS A 13 17.55 -27.02 -2.16
CA LYS A 13 17.01 -27.76 -1.01
C LYS A 13 17.64 -27.32 0.30
N ILE A 14 16.79 -27.12 1.30
CA ILE A 14 17.21 -27.02 2.71
C ILE A 14 17.93 -28.30 3.15
N GLY A 15 19.19 -28.15 3.59
CA GLY A 15 19.96 -29.22 4.24
C GLY A 15 19.64 -29.35 5.73
N ASN A 16 20.48 -30.11 6.47
CA ASN A 16 20.30 -30.33 7.92
C ASN A 16 21.43 -29.71 8.76
N ARG A 17 22.15 -28.72 8.21
CA ARG A 17 23.26 -28.10 8.93
C ARG A 17 22.71 -27.06 9.90
N ASN A 18 23.02 -27.23 11.18
CA ASN A 18 22.64 -26.29 12.23
C ASN A 18 23.39 -24.96 12.09
N ASN A 19 22.82 -23.89 12.65
CA ASN A 19 23.36 -22.52 12.61
C ASN A 19 23.71 -22.05 11.19
N THR A 20 22.79 -22.29 10.25
CA THR A 20 23.00 -22.06 8.80
C THR A 20 21.77 -21.37 8.20
N VAL A 21 22.00 -20.41 7.30
CA VAL A 21 20.97 -19.79 6.48
C VAL A 21 21.00 -20.43 5.10
N TYR A 22 19.87 -20.99 4.68
CA TYR A 22 19.68 -21.54 3.34
C TYR A 22 18.99 -20.50 2.46
N LEU A 23 19.50 -20.32 1.24
CA LEU A 23 18.96 -19.46 0.20
C LEU A 23 18.50 -20.33 -0.97
N GLU A 24 17.20 -20.56 -1.04
CA GLU A 24 16.59 -21.40 -2.08
C GLU A 24 16.12 -20.54 -3.24
N HIS A 25 16.62 -20.82 -4.45
CA HIS A 25 16.21 -20.07 -5.64
C HIS A 25 14.71 -20.31 -5.91
N THR A 26 13.97 -19.23 -6.14
CA THR A 26 12.53 -19.33 -6.40
C THR A 26 12.24 -19.38 -7.90
N HIS A 27 11.09 -19.93 -8.29
CA HIS A 27 10.62 -19.87 -9.69
C HIS A 27 10.19 -18.47 -10.14
N TRP A 28 10.40 -17.44 -9.32
CA TRP A 28 10.05 -16.08 -9.68
C TRP A 28 10.99 -15.54 -10.75
N ASP A 29 10.40 -15.04 -11.83
CA ASP A 29 11.12 -14.32 -12.85
C ASP A 29 10.62 -12.89 -13.04
N ASP A 30 11.59 -11.98 -13.08
CA ASP A 30 11.33 -10.59 -13.38
C ASP A 30 11.25 -10.39 -14.89
N TRP A 31 10.14 -10.89 -15.46
CA TRP A 31 9.81 -10.80 -16.89
C TRP A 31 10.86 -11.44 -17.80
N PHE A 32 11.42 -12.58 -17.38
CA PHE A 32 12.50 -13.29 -18.06
C PHE A 32 13.86 -12.53 -18.11
N LEU A 33 13.95 -11.31 -17.58
CA LEU A 33 15.17 -10.50 -17.57
C LEU A 33 16.09 -10.86 -16.39
N TYR A 34 15.52 -10.97 -15.19
CA TYR A 34 16.26 -11.29 -13.97
C TYR A 34 15.58 -12.40 -13.16
N ALA A 35 16.37 -13.16 -12.42
CA ALA A 35 15.92 -14.20 -11.50
C ALA A 35 16.80 -14.13 -10.23
N THR A 36 16.52 -13.11 -9.41
CA THR A 36 17.30 -12.69 -8.24
C THR A 36 16.65 -13.11 -6.92
N GLN A 37 15.47 -13.73 -6.95
CA GLN A 37 14.68 -13.97 -5.74
C GLN A 37 14.98 -15.34 -5.12
N TYR A 38 15.26 -15.31 -3.83
CA TYR A 38 15.54 -16.46 -2.97
C TYR A 38 14.58 -16.49 -1.79
N PHE A 39 14.22 -17.69 -1.33
CA PHE A 39 13.57 -17.88 -0.04
C PHE A 39 14.63 -18.19 1.02
N ALA A 40 14.70 -17.35 2.05
CA ALA A 40 15.67 -17.49 3.12
C ALA A 40 15.07 -18.28 4.30
N THR A 41 15.75 -19.35 4.71
CA THR A 41 15.39 -20.14 5.89
C THR A 41 16.59 -20.30 6.81
N TYR A 42 16.43 -20.02 8.10
CA TYR A 42 17.46 -20.26 9.10
C TYR A 42 17.20 -21.56 9.86
N ILE A 43 18.21 -22.42 9.95
CA ILE A 43 18.22 -23.57 10.86
C ILE A 43 19.07 -23.20 12.06
N ASP A 44 18.47 -23.26 13.24
CA ASP A 44 19.17 -22.87 14.46
C ASP A 44 20.15 -23.95 14.99
N LEU A 45 20.70 -23.73 16.19
CA LEU A 45 21.68 -24.62 16.79
C LEU A 45 21.12 -25.99 17.18
N VAL A 46 19.81 -26.09 17.39
CA VAL A 46 19.12 -27.34 17.78
C VAL A 46 18.43 -28.03 16.58
N GLY A 47 18.43 -27.38 15.41
CA GLY A 47 17.88 -27.92 14.17
C GLY A 47 16.48 -27.39 13.83
N ASP A 48 15.96 -26.43 14.60
CA ASP A 48 14.64 -25.87 14.35
C ASP A 48 14.69 -24.90 13.15
N LYS A 49 13.72 -25.05 12.25
CA LYS A 49 13.60 -24.24 11.04
C LYS A 49 12.82 -22.97 11.34
N LYS A 50 13.36 -21.83 10.91
CA LYS A 50 12.75 -20.51 10.98
C LYS A 50 12.74 -19.90 9.59
N GLU A 51 11.56 -19.83 9.00
CA GLU A 51 11.36 -19.16 7.71
C GLU A 51 11.58 -17.66 7.90
N ILE A 52 12.53 -17.07 7.17
CA ILE A 52 12.78 -15.63 7.19
C ILE A 52 11.92 -14.95 6.12
N GLY A 53 11.80 -15.60 4.96
CA GLY A 53 10.99 -15.13 3.84
C GLY A 53 11.81 -14.76 2.61
N LEU A 54 11.19 -14.01 1.69
CA LEU A 54 11.74 -13.73 0.37
C LEU A 54 12.75 -12.58 0.39
N VAL A 55 13.92 -12.81 -0.19
CA VAL A 55 14.99 -11.81 -0.39
C VAL A 55 15.43 -11.82 -1.84
N LYS A 56 15.67 -10.63 -2.40
CA LYS A 56 16.27 -10.48 -3.74
C LYS A 56 17.73 -10.15 -3.59
N ILE A 57 18.59 -10.86 -4.31
CA ILE A 57 20.04 -10.68 -4.28
C ILE A 57 20.49 -10.46 -5.73
N ALA A 58 21.30 -9.42 -5.95
CA ALA A 58 21.86 -9.10 -7.25
C ALA A 58 23.36 -8.82 -7.15
N GLU A 59 24.01 -8.85 -8.30
CA GLU A 59 25.40 -8.42 -8.46
C GLU A 59 25.49 -7.04 -9.13
N LYS A 60 26.56 -6.32 -8.85
CA LYS A 60 26.87 -5.04 -9.46
C LYS A 60 27.12 -5.23 -10.95
N ASP A 61 26.50 -4.38 -11.77
CA ASP A 61 26.58 -4.43 -13.23
C ASP A 61 26.16 -5.79 -13.82
N GLN A 62 25.16 -6.43 -13.18
CA GLN A 62 24.66 -7.76 -13.56
C GLN A 62 24.25 -7.82 -15.04
N SER A 63 24.94 -8.70 -15.77
CA SER A 63 24.70 -8.95 -17.20
C SER A 63 23.91 -10.24 -17.44
N GLU A 64 23.97 -11.20 -16.51
CA GLU A 64 23.26 -12.47 -16.60
C GLU A 64 21.93 -12.41 -15.83
N ARG A 65 21.02 -13.34 -16.16
CA ARG A 65 19.70 -13.40 -15.52
C ARG A 65 19.79 -13.74 -14.02
N VAL A 66 20.71 -14.62 -13.64
CA VAL A 66 20.91 -15.09 -12.26
C VAL A 66 22.25 -14.54 -11.75
N PRO A 67 22.32 -13.97 -10.52
CA PRO A 67 23.59 -13.53 -9.94
C PRO A 67 24.50 -14.73 -9.67
N LYS A 68 25.82 -14.55 -9.82
CA LYS A 68 26.82 -15.62 -9.64
C LYS A 68 27.21 -15.80 -8.17
N LEU A 69 26.23 -16.14 -7.33
CA LEU A 69 26.47 -16.36 -5.90
C LEU A 69 27.38 -17.58 -5.67
N PRO A 70 28.31 -17.53 -4.69
CA PRO A 70 29.02 -18.71 -4.23
C PRO A 70 28.05 -19.74 -3.62
N ASP A 71 28.29 -21.04 -3.85
CA ASP A 71 27.50 -22.13 -3.25
C ASP A 71 27.45 -22.03 -1.72
N GLN A 72 28.53 -21.54 -1.09
CA GLN A 72 28.61 -21.31 0.35
C GLN A 72 29.43 -20.06 0.65
N PHE A 73 29.02 -19.28 1.66
CA PHE A 73 29.74 -18.10 2.12
C PHE A 73 29.44 -17.77 3.59
N GLU A 74 30.32 -17.03 4.26
CA GLU A 74 30.04 -16.41 5.58
C GLU A 74 29.47 -14.99 5.42
N LYS A 75 29.91 -14.29 4.37
CA LYS A 75 29.46 -12.96 3.97
C LYS A 75 29.60 -12.82 2.45
N LEU A 76 28.65 -12.14 1.82
CA LEU A 76 28.72 -11.83 0.40
C LEU A 76 29.85 -10.82 0.11
N GLY A 77 30.50 -11.00 -1.05
CA GLY A 77 31.46 -10.04 -1.58
C GLY A 77 30.82 -8.67 -1.81
N ALA A 78 31.64 -7.62 -1.89
CA ALA A 78 31.18 -6.23 -2.04
C ALA A 78 30.46 -5.96 -3.37
N GLU A 79 30.61 -6.86 -4.33
CA GLU A 79 29.92 -6.87 -5.62
C GLU A 79 28.45 -7.29 -5.52
N PHE A 80 28.01 -7.93 -4.43
CA PHE A 80 26.63 -8.35 -4.25
C PHE A 80 25.90 -7.48 -3.23
N PHE A 81 24.59 -7.35 -3.42
CA PHE A 81 23.70 -6.63 -2.52
C PHE A 81 22.30 -7.25 -2.50
N SER A 82 21.59 -7.07 -1.39
CA SER A 82 20.27 -7.64 -1.19
C SER A 82 19.20 -6.62 -0.87
N LEU A 83 17.95 -7.00 -1.09
CA LEU A 83 16.77 -6.30 -0.57
C LEU A 83 15.70 -7.34 -0.19
N GLY A 84 15.21 -7.31 1.04
CA GLY A 84 14.03 -8.05 1.45
C GLY A 84 12.81 -7.70 0.58
N SER A 85 12.03 -8.71 0.17
CA SER A 85 10.94 -8.54 -0.82
C SER A 85 9.68 -7.85 -0.27
N SER A 86 9.57 -7.67 1.05
CA SER A 86 8.48 -6.96 1.73
C SER A 86 8.91 -6.53 3.15
N GLU A 87 8.08 -5.74 3.82
CA GLU A 87 8.25 -5.39 5.23
C GLU A 87 8.22 -6.59 6.19
N ASP A 88 7.57 -7.69 5.78
CA ASP A 88 7.45 -8.90 6.60
C ASP A 88 8.80 -9.61 6.75
N TYR A 89 9.67 -9.58 5.73
CA TYR A 89 11.05 -10.09 5.82
C TYR A 89 11.82 -9.45 6.99
N TYR A 90 11.78 -8.11 7.05
CA TYR A 90 12.48 -7.37 8.11
C TYR A 90 11.78 -7.52 9.47
N THR A 91 10.44 -7.63 9.47
CA THR A 91 9.66 -7.84 10.70
C THR A 91 9.98 -9.21 11.32
N ILE A 92 10.01 -10.26 10.50
CA ILE A 92 10.40 -11.62 10.92
C ILE A 92 11.83 -11.62 11.47
N LEU A 93 12.80 -11.03 10.77
CA LEU A 93 14.16 -10.91 11.28
C LEU A 93 14.21 -10.19 12.64
N LYS A 94 13.46 -9.09 12.79
CA LYS A 94 13.41 -8.31 14.04
C LYS A 94 12.77 -9.08 15.18
N ASP A 95 11.63 -9.74 14.94
CA ASP A 95 10.81 -10.35 15.99
C ASP A 95 11.26 -11.77 16.34
N THR A 96 11.76 -12.55 15.37
CA THR A 96 12.12 -13.97 15.55
C THR A 96 13.62 -14.22 15.69
N LEU A 97 14.46 -13.33 15.12
CA LEU A 97 15.91 -13.45 15.09
C LEU A 97 16.63 -12.16 15.56
N PRO A 98 16.21 -11.53 16.68
CA PRO A 98 16.71 -10.19 17.07
C PRO A 98 18.23 -10.12 17.24
N THR A 99 18.86 -11.20 17.71
CA THR A 99 20.31 -11.28 17.92
C THR A 99 21.10 -11.55 16.63
N LEU A 100 20.45 -12.06 15.58
CA LEU A 100 21.08 -12.40 14.30
C LEU A 100 20.70 -11.43 13.17
N ARG A 101 19.65 -10.63 13.33
CA ARG A 101 19.14 -9.67 12.33
C ARG A 101 20.27 -8.85 11.70
N GLU A 102 21.05 -8.17 12.53
CA GLU A 102 22.11 -7.29 12.05
C GLU A 102 23.21 -8.08 11.32
N ASN A 103 23.61 -9.23 11.86
CA ASN A 103 24.59 -10.11 11.21
C ASN A 103 24.09 -10.57 9.84
N ILE A 104 22.81 -10.93 9.72
CA ILE A 104 22.20 -11.37 8.45
C ILE A 104 22.17 -10.23 7.43
N LEU A 105 21.68 -9.06 7.81
CA LEU A 105 21.59 -7.91 6.92
C LEU A 105 22.97 -7.40 6.47
N ILE A 106 23.97 -7.46 7.35
CA ILE A 106 25.36 -7.11 7.01
C ILE A 106 25.99 -8.18 6.11
N ALA A 107 25.75 -9.46 6.37
CA ALA A 107 26.31 -10.55 5.59
C ALA A 107 25.76 -10.60 4.16
N LEU A 108 24.51 -10.16 3.96
CA LEU A 108 23.85 -10.10 2.65
C LEU A 108 24.00 -8.74 1.94
N ASN A 109 24.72 -7.78 2.54
CA ASN A 109 24.85 -6.41 2.03
C ASN A 109 23.48 -5.77 1.72
N ASP A 110 22.57 -5.80 2.71
CA ASP A 110 21.19 -5.34 2.51
C ASP A 110 21.08 -3.81 2.35
N ILE A 111 20.45 -3.38 1.26
CA ILE A 111 20.37 -1.96 0.87
C ILE A 111 19.29 -1.19 1.65
N ALA A 112 18.33 -1.85 2.31
CA ALA A 112 17.47 -1.16 3.26
C ALA A 112 18.19 -0.95 4.60
N TYR A 113 19.14 -1.81 4.97
CA TYR A 113 19.98 -1.62 6.15
C TYR A 113 21.11 -0.60 5.95
N ASN A 114 21.74 -0.61 4.77
CA ASN A 114 22.86 0.25 4.39
C ASN A 114 22.44 1.25 3.29
N LEU A 115 22.05 2.47 3.71
CA LEU A 115 21.59 3.50 2.79
C LEU A 115 22.69 4.10 1.92
N ASP A 116 23.96 4.02 2.34
CA ASP A 116 25.09 4.46 1.52
C ASP A 116 25.23 3.55 0.30
N LEU A 117 25.15 2.23 0.53
CA LEU A 117 25.14 1.24 -0.55
C LEU A 117 23.90 1.40 -1.45
N PHE A 118 22.72 1.64 -0.88
CA PHE A 118 21.53 1.94 -1.67
C PHE A 118 21.74 3.14 -2.60
N ASN A 119 22.31 4.22 -2.09
CA ASN A 119 22.59 5.41 -2.90
C ASN A 119 23.59 5.15 -4.03
N GLU A 120 24.56 4.25 -3.82
CA GLU A 120 25.50 3.82 -4.85
C GLU A 120 24.81 3.00 -5.96
N VAL A 121 23.90 2.09 -5.61
CA VAL A 121 23.37 1.08 -6.56
C VAL A 121 21.97 1.39 -7.12
N LYS A 122 21.21 2.33 -6.54
CA LYS A 122 19.79 2.60 -6.89
C LYS A 122 19.51 2.92 -8.36
N SER A 123 20.51 3.37 -9.12
CA SER A 123 20.37 3.67 -10.55
C SER A 123 20.59 2.46 -11.46
N GLN A 124 21.03 1.31 -10.93
CA GLN A 124 21.28 0.11 -11.74
C GLN A 124 19.97 -0.53 -12.20
N SER A 125 19.96 -1.03 -13.44
CA SER A 125 18.80 -1.69 -14.05
C SER A 125 18.28 -2.86 -13.20
N VAL A 126 19.17 -3.72 -12.70
CA VAL A 126 18.80 -4.86 -11.84
C VAL A 126 18.13 -4.40 -10.54
N VAL A 127 18.53 -3.25 -9.99
CA VAL A 127 17.92 -2.71 -8.78
C VAL A 127 16.50 -2.21 -9.07
N GLN A 128 16.33 -1.41 -10.13
CA GLN A 128 15.04 -0.81 -10.48
C GLN A 128 14.01 -1.82 -10.99
N VAL A 129 14.45 -2.75 -11.83
CA VAL A 129 13.56 -3.72 -12.51
C VAL A 129 13.29 -4.94 -11.63
N SER A 130 14.27 -5.37 -10.84
CA SER A 130 14.20 -6.61 -10.07
C SER A 130 14.07 -6.37 -8.57
N LEU A 131 15.10 -5.86 -7.88
CA LEU A 131 15.08 -5.73 -6.40
C LEU A 131 13.91 -4.86 -5.92
N MET A 132 13.76 -3.67 -6.50
CA MET A 132 12.72 -2.71 -6.16
C MET A 132 11.36 -2.98 -6.81
N ARG A 133 11.17 -4.14 -7.47
CA ARG A 133 9.89 -4.42 -8.13
C ARG A 133 8.73 -4.42 -7.12
N GLY A 134 7.90 -3.38 -7.21
CA GLY A 134 6.78 -3.12 -6.30
C GLY A 134 7.16 -2.39 -5.00
N ILE A 135 8.44 -2.14 -4.74
CA ILE A 135 8.97 -1.43 -3.57
C ILE A 135 9.48 -0.05 -4.00
N THR A 136 8.94 1.01 -3.39
CA THR A 136 9.36 2.38 -3.72
C THR A 136 10.61 2.80 -2.94
N GLN A 137 11.31 3.84 -3.45
CA GLN A 137 12.46 4.41 -2.74
C GLN A 137 12.06 4.93 -1.36
N THR A 138 10.90 5.58 -1.26
CA THR A 138 10.33 6.08 0.00
C THR A 138 10.16 4.95 1.02
N MET A 139 9.66 3.78 0.59
CA MET A 139 9.53 2.62 1.45
C MET A 139 10.88 2.10 1.95
N ILE A 140 11.92 2.10 1.10
CA ILE A 140 13.28 1.69 1.48
C ILE A 140 13.85 2.65 2.52
N LEU A 141 13.85 3.95 2.23
CA LEU A 141 14.41 4.99 3.08
C LEU A 141 13.64 5.16 4.40
N GLY A 142 12.33 4.88 4.39
CA GLY A 142 11.44 4.95 5.55
C GLY A 142 11.24 3.60 6.24
N GLN A 143 10.17 2.89 5.87
CA GLN A 143 9.70 1.69 6.55
C GLN A 143 10.78 0.62 6.70
N LEU A 144 11.38 0.21 5.59
CA LEU A 144 12.26 -0.95 5.56
C LEU A 144 13.55 -0.64 6.31
N HIS A 145 14.12 0.56 6.14
CA HIS A 145 15.26 1.02 6.92
C HIS A 145 14.96 1.05 8.42
N ARG A 146 13.80 1.58 8.81
CA ARG A 146 13.41 1.65 10.22
C ARG A 146 13.29 0.26 10.84
N ILE A 147 12.63 -0.69 10.17
CA ILE A 147 12.47 -2.07 10.68
C ILE A 147 13.81 -2.82 10.68
N SER A 148 14.64 -2.63 9.65
CA SER A 148 15.96 -3.27 9.54
C SER A 148 16.91 -2.84 10.66
N LYS A 149 16.79 -1.60 11.15
CA LYS A 149 17.47 -1.07 12.35
C LYS A 149 16.82 -1.47 13.67
N GLY A 150 15.70 -2.20 13.63
CA GLY A 150 14.99 -2.69 14.82
C GLY A 150 13.86 -1.79 15.32
N GLY A 151 13.50 -0.77 14.56
CA GLY A 151 12.37 0.09 14.85
C GLY A 151 11.01 -0.60 14.67
N ALA A 152 9.95 0.10 15.06
CA ALA A 152 8.59 -0.40 14.98
C ALA A 152 8.07 -0.38 13.54
N ARG A 153 7.26 -1.41 13.19
CA ARG A 153 6.53 -1.46 11.92
C ARG A 153 5.43 -0.40 11.87
N LEU A 154 4.58 -0.36 12.90
CA LEU A 154 3.53 0.64 13.06
C LEU A 154 3.99 1.74 14.03
N THR A 155 3.65 2.99 13.73
CA THR A 155 4.04 4.14 14.53
C THR A 155 2.84 5.04 14.79
N ASN A 156 2.81 5.69 15.95
CA ASN A 156 1.81 6.72 16.21
C ASN A 156 2.12 7.95 15.35
N TYR A 157 1.08 8.60 14.85
CA TYR A 157 1.22 9.88 14.17
C TYR A 157 -0.03 10.72 14.34
N SER A 158 0.13 12.02 14.21
CA SER A 158 -0.97 12.96 14.24
C SER A 158 -0.65 14.14 13.35
N PHE A 159 -1.66 14.66 12.68
CA PHE A 159 -1.56 15.87 11.87
C PHE A 159 -2.85 16.66 12.04
N LYS A 160 -2.81 17.93 11.65
CA LYS A 160 -4.00 18.79 11.70
C LYS A 160 -4.13 19.57 10.41
N TYR A 161 -5.38 19.73 9.99
CA TYR A 161 -5.77 20.59 8.90
C TYR A 161 -6.27 21.92 9.47
N ILE A 162 -5.54 23.01 9.22
CA ILE A 162 -5.93 24.36 9.62
C ILE A 162 -6.99 24.87 8.65
N LEU A 163 -8.15 25.25 9.19
CA LEU A 163 -9.30 25.68 8.39
C LEU A 163 -9.05 27.06 7.76
N PRO A 164 -9.55 27.31 6.54
CA PRO A 164 -9.51 28.63 5.91
C PRO A 164 -10.24 29.70 6.75
N GLU A 165 -9.87 30.98 6.59
CA GLU A 165 -10.47 32.10 7.34
C GLU A 165 -11.98 32.23 7.15
N SER A 166 -12.48 31.79 6.00
CA SER A 166 -13.93 31.70 5.70
C SER A 166 -14.73 30.81 6.67
N TYR A 167 -14.09 30.13 7.62
CA TYR A 167 -14.71 29.25 8.60
C TYR A 167 -14.83 29.98 9.96
N GLY A 168 -16.07 30.32 10.32
CA GLY A 168 -16.41 31.13 11.50
C GLY A 168 -16.47 30.36 12.84
N GLY A 169 -16.35 29.03 12.83
CA GLY A 169 -16.38 28.23 14.05
C GLY A 169 -15.30 28.57 15.10
N LYS A 170 -15.56 28.19 16.37
CA LYS A 170 -14.59 28.26 17.47
C LYS A 170 -13.35 27.41 17.19
N GLU A 171 -13.60 26.20 16.69
CA GLU A 171 -12.52 25.31 16.27
C GLU A 171 -11.91 25.82 14.97
N LYS A 172 -10.58 25.92 14.94
CA LYS A 172 -9.82 26.44 13.80
C LYS A 172 -9.05 25.36 13.04
N ASN A 173 -9.09 24.12 13.53
CA ASN A 173 -8.42 23.01 12.89
C ASN A 173 -9.18 21.69 13.04
N ILE A 174 -8.93 20.75 12.13
CA ILE A 174 -9.41 19.38 12.23
C ILE A 174 -8.18 18.50 12.50
N GLN A 175 -8.14 17.92 13.69
CA GLN A 175 -7.04 17.05 14.12
C GLN A 175 -7.34 15.58 13.80
N PHE A 176 -6.32 14.89 13.29
CA PHE A 176 -6.28 13.47 13.00
C PHE A 176 -5.19 12.82 13.87
N GLU A 177 -5.53 11.75 14.57
CA GLU A 177 -4.63 11.08 15.51
C GLU A 177 -4.76 9.57 15.33
N VAL A 178 -3.68 8.94 14.89
CA VAL A 178 -3.61 7.50 14.68
C VAL A 178 -2.69 6.88 15.73
N LYS A 179 -3.27 5.99 16.54
CA LYS A 179 -2.58 5.23 17.59
C LYS A 179 -2.33 3.82 17.09
N ALA A 180 -1.05 3.48 16.92
CA ALA A 180 -0.63 2.14 16.55
C ALA A 180 -1.16 1.10 17.55
N ASN A 181 -1.66 -0.02 17.04
CA ASN A 181 -2.20 -1.14 17.82
C ASN A 181 -3.41 -0.81 18.72
N SER A 182 -4.08 0.34 18.50
CA SER A 182 -5.30 0.70 19.23
C SER A 182 -6.46 -0.26 18.93
N LYS A 183 -7.30 -0.49 19.93
CA LYS A 183 -8.55 -1.26 19.84
C LYS A 183 -9.67 -0.48 20.55
N PRO A 184 -10.71 0.00 19.83
CA PRO A 184 -10.87 -0.02 18.37
C PRO A 184 -9.77 0.77 17.62
N PRO A 185 -9.49 0.43 16.34
CA PRO A 185 -8.50 1.16 15.53
C PRO A 185 -8.88 2.63 15.32
N THR A 186 -7.90 3.52 15.30
CA THR A 186 -8.11 4.97 15.09
C THR A 186 -7.59 5.47 13.74
N ASN A 187 -7.47 4.60 12.75
CA ASN A 187 -6.90 4.91 11.43
C ASN A 187 -7.94 5.36 10.39
N ILE A 188 -9.24 5.31 10.70
CA ILE A 188 -10.30 5.87 9.86
C ILE A 188 -10.97 7.00 10.63
N HIS A 189 -10.98 8.17 10.02
CA HIS A 189 -11.66 9.36 10.49
C HIS A 189 -12.86 9.68 9.60
N ALA A 190 -13.98 10.07 10.19
CA ALA A 190 -15.16 10.48 9.45
C ALA A 190 -15.47 11.97 9.67
N ILE A 191 -15.78 12.66 8.58
CA ILE A 191 -16.34 14.00 8.56
C ILE A 191 -17.82 13.85 8.20
N ILE A 192 -18.68 14.09 9.19
CA ILE A 192 -20.12 13.90 9.07
C ILE A 192 -20.87 15.22 9.04
N GLY A 193 -21.99 15.25 8.31
CA GLY A 193 -22.85 16.44 8.25
C GLY A 193 -24.01 16.23 7.29
N LYS A 194 -25.02 17.11 7.41
CA LYS A 194 -26.19 17.08 6.52
C LYS A 194 -25.78 17.30 5.05
N ASN A 195 -26.61 16.82 4.13
CA ASN A 195 -26.41 17.07 2.70
C ASN A 195 -26.36 18.58 2.41
N GLY A 196 -25.45 18.99 1.52
CA GLY A 196 -25.26 20.40 1.14
C GLY A 196 -24.47 21.26 2.15
N VAL A 197 -24.00 20.71 3.28
CA VAL A 197 -23.22 21.49 4.26
C VAL A 197 -21.80 21.85 3.75
N GLY A 198 -21.29 21.09 2.77
CA GLY A 198 -19.99 21.31 2.14
C GLY A 198 -18.92 20.26 2.46
N LYS A 199 -19.29 18.99 2.72
CA LYS A 199 -18.34 17.88 2.98
C LYS A 199 -17.35 17.70 1.83
N THR A 200 -17.85 17.47 0.62
CA THR A 200 -17.06 17.36 -0.62
C THR A 200 -16.16 18.58 -0.86
N HIS A 201 -16.67 19.78 -0.59
CA HIS A 201 -15.88 21.01 -0.71
C HIS A 201 -14.75 21.10 0.32
N LEU A 202 -14.99 20.64 1.55
CA LEU A 202 -13.95 20.54 2.57
C LEU A 202 -12.87 19.53 2.15
N LEU A 203 -13.25 18.35 1.65
CA LEU A 203 -12.28 17.36 1.16
C LEU A 203 -11.45 17.90 0.00
N LYS A 204 -12.07 18.60 -0.95
CA LYS A 204 -11.35 19.26 -2.06
C LYS A 204 -10.36 20.32 -1.56
N ARG A 205 -10.74 21.12 -0.56
CA ARG A 205 -9.83 22.10 0.08
C ARG A 205 -8.67 21.41 0.80
N MET A 206 -8.95 20.33 1.52
CA MET A 206 -7.95 19.48 2.13
C MET A 206 -6.96 18.96 1.08
N LEU A 207 -7.44 18.48 -0.07
CA LEU A 207 -6.56 18.05 -1.17
C LEU A 207 -5.65 19.19 -1.66
N TYR A 208 -6.17 20.39 -1.93
CA TYR A 208 -5.32 21.53 -2.31
C TYR A 208 -4.28 21.89 -1.23
N ALA A 209 -4.63 21.76 0.05
CA ALA A 209 -3.73 22.06 1.16
C ALA A 209 -2.58 21.06 1.33
N VAL A 210 -2.68 19.84 0.77
CA VAL A 210 -1.55 18.88 0.75
C VAL A 210 -0.36 19.46 -0.01
N TYR A 211 -0.62 20.22 -1.08
CA TYR A 211 0.40 20.77 -1.98
C TYR A 211 0.81 22.20 -1.61
N GLY A 212 0.23 22.77 -0.55
CA GLY A 212 0.57 24.09 -0.04
C GLY A 212 1.53 24.01 1.15
N SER A 213 2.71 24.62 1.02
CA SER A 213 3.68 24.75 2.11
C SER A 213 3.32 25.86 3.10
N GLU A 214 2.59 26.88 2.66
CA GLU A 214 2.13 28.01 3.47
C GLU A 214 0.61 28.05 3.62
N TYR A 215 0.15 28.81 4.60
CA TYR A 215 -1.28 28.99 4.83
C TYR A 215 -1.94 29.71 3.65
N ASN A 216 -2.98 29.11 3.08
CA ASN A 216 -3.77 29.73 2.03
C ASN A 216 -5.18 30.13 2.54
N PRO A 217 -5.61 31.39 2.39
CA PRO A 217 -6.94 31.83 2.83
C PRO A 217 -8.13 31.09 2.17
N LYS A 218 -7.92 30.45 1.01
CA LYS A 218 -8.95 29.73 0.26
C LYS A 218 -9.10 28.27 0.69
N TYR A 219 -7.98 27.59 0.95
CA TYR A 219 -7.95 26.14 1.19
C TYR A 219 -7.21 25.72 2.46
N GLY A 220 -6.67 26.64 3.26
CA GLY A 220 -6.03 26.34 4.53
C GLY A 220 -4.62 25.80 4.37
N LYS A 221 -4.16 25.00 5.34
CA LYS A 221 -2.84 24.33 5.32
C LYS A 221 -2.87 23.09 6.24
N TYR A 222 -2.00 22.12 5.95
CA TYR A 222 -1.67 21.05 6.90
C TYR A 222 -0.44 21.36 7.76
N GLU A 223 -0.43 20.81 8.97
CA GLU A 223 0.76 20.69 9.81
C GLU A 223 0.95 19.22 10.19
N GLY A 224 2.16 18.67 10.02
CA GLY A 224 2.49 17.29 10.40
C GLY A 224 2.27 16.23 9.32
N ILE A 225 2.25 16.61 8.05
CA ILE A 225 2.07 15.69 6.90
C ILE A 225 3.35 15.41 6.12
N GLU A 226 4.49 15.92 6.57
CA GLU A 226 5.77 15.92 5.83
C GLU A 226 6.30 14.50 5.54
N ASP A 227 5.95 13.52 6.38
CA ASP A 227 6.37 12.13 6.23
C ASP A 227 5.36 11.24 5.45
N PHE A 228 4.30 11.80 4.87
CA PHE A 228 3.31 10.99 4.14
C PHE A 228 3.78 10.67 2.72
N SER A 229 3.63 9.41 2.31
CA SER A 229 4.21 8.93 1.05
C SER A 229 3.35 9.20 -0.18
N ASN A 230 2.03 9.28 -0.04
CA ASN A 230 1.11 9.64 -1.11
C ASN A 230 -0.30 9.99 -0.59
N VAL A 231 -1.13 10.52 -1.49
CA VAL A 231 -2.57 10.76 -1.27
C VAL A 231 -3.40 10.06 -2.33
N VAL A 232 -4.40 9.31 -1.91
CA VAL A 232 -5.39 8.68 -2.80
C VAL A 232 -6.77 9.28 -2.53
N PHE A 233 -7.40 9.85 -3.54
CA PHE A 233 -8.77 10.35 -3.46
C PHE A 233 -9.74 9.42 -4.19
N VAL A 234 -10.77 8.97 -3.49
CA VAL A 234 -11.81 8.10 -4.01
C VAL A 234 -13.14 8.85 -4.06
N SER A 235 -13.75 8.94 -5.24
CA SER A 235 -15.09 9.50 -5.41
C SER A 235 -15.80 8.91 -6.62
N TYR A 236 -17.03 8.45 -6.42
CA TYR A 236 -17.88 7.90 -7.47
C TYR A 236 -19.06 8.82 -7.84
N SER A 237 -19.07 10.07 -7.34
CA SER A 237 -20.05 11.06 -7.76
C SER A 237 -19.78 11.50 -9.20
N ALA A 238 -20.72 11.23 -10.10
CA ALA A 238 -20.67 11.72 -11.48
C ALA A 238 -20.97 13.24 -11.58
N PHE A 239 -21.50 13.82 -10.51
CA PHE A 239 -21.89 15.24 -10.45
C PHE A 239 -20.77 16.13 -9.92
N ASP A 240 -19.80 15.54 -9.20
CA ASP A 240 -18.66 16.26 -8.68
C ASP A 240 -17.46 16.15 -9.60
N MET A 241 -16.94 17.29 -10.04
CA MET A 241 -15.65 17.32 -10.72
C MET A 241 -14.54 16.97 -9.71
N PRO A 242 -13.78 15.88 -9.93
CA PRO A 242 -12.65 15.56 -9.09
C PRO A 242 -11.50 16.51 -9.40
N ILE A 243 -10.56 16.53 -8.47
CA ILE A 243 -9.25 17.14 -8.63
C ILE A 243 -8.36 16.07 -9.25
N PHE A 244 -7.71 16.39 -10.36
CA PHE A 244 -6.65 15.56 -10.93
C PHE A 244 -5.28 16.12 -10.54
N GLU A 245 -4.22 15.36 -10.81
CA GLU A 245 -2.85 15.78 -10.49
C GLU A 245 -2.50 17.11 -11.19
N GLU A 246 -3.00 17.34 -12.41
CA GLU A 246 -2.76 18.57 -13.17
C GLU A 246 -3.51 19.79 -12.62
N ASP A 247 -4.56 19.57 -11.81
CA ASP A 247 -5.31 20.66 -11.16
C ASP A 247 -4.55 21.21 -9.93
N LEU A 248 -3.52 20.49 -9.45
CA LEU A 248 -2.73 20.85 -8.27
C LEU A 248 -1.52 21.68 -8.70
N SER A 249 -1.29 22.82 -8.04
CA SER A 249 -0.14 23.68 -8.33
C SER A 249 1.15 23.02 -7.81
N LEU A 250 1.92 22.42 -8.72
CA LEU A 250 3.13 21.67 -8.41
C LEU A 250 4.36 22.61 -8.36
N GLU A 251 4.59 23.30 -7.24
CA GLU A 251 5.90 23.89 -6.92
C GLU A 251 6.63 23.08 -5.81
N GLY A 252 7.63 22.26 -6.16
CA GLY A 252 8.50 21.54 -5.20
C GLY A 252 8.56 20.01 -5.33
N GLU A 253 9.13 19.34 -4.31
CA GLU A 253 8.99 17.89 -4.12
C GLU A 253 7.58 17.62 -3.56
N HIS A 254 6.77 16.83 -4.27
CA HIS A 254 5.36 16.66 -3.95
C HIS A 254 5.02 15.25 -3.50
N ILE A 255 4.05 15.17 -2.58
CA ILE A 255 3.38 13.92 -2.22
C ILE A 255 2.58 13.44 -3.45
N PRO A 256 2.91 12.28 -4.04
CA PRO A 256 2.18 11.71 -5.18
C PRO A 256 0.67 11.66 -4.96
N TYR A 257 -0.10 11.88 -6.02
CA TYR A 257 -1.55 11.87 -6.00
C TYR A 257 -2.12 10.77 -6.89
N MET A 258 -3.19 10.10 -6.44
CA MET A 258 -3.99 9.24 -7.30
C MET A 258 -5.48 9.48 -7.10
N PHE A 259 -6.21 9.65 -8.20
CA PHE A 259 -7.67 9.65 -8.21
C PHE A 259 -8.23 8.28 -8.60
N VAL A 260 -9.21 7.79 -7.83
CA VAL A 260 -9.97 6.57 -8.12
C VAL A 260 -11.46 6.92 -8.18
N GLY A 261 -12.09 6.69 -9.32
CA GLY A 261 -13.49 7.09 -9.50
C GLY A 261 -14.01 7.00 -10.93
N LEU A 262 -15.20 7.55 -11.15
CA LEU A 262 -15.93 7.48 -12.42
C LEU A 262 -15.45 8.46 -13.49
N ILE A 263 -14.70 9.50 -13.14
CA ILE A 263 -14.30 10.54 -14.09
C ILE A 263 -12.85 10.31 -14.50
N ALA A 264 -12.59 10.27 -15.79
CA ALA A 264 -11.25 10.23 -16.36
C ALA A 264 -10.83 11.63 -16.81
N ASN A 265 -9.53 11.91 -16.78
CA ASN A 265 -8.93 13.08 -17.40
C ASN A 265 -8.15 12.65 -18.65
N ASN A 266 -8.70 12.92 -19.82
CA ASN A 266 -8.08 12.61 -21.10
C ASN A 266 -7.52 13.91 -21.69
N ASN A 267 -6.25 14.19 -21.40
CA ASN A 267 -5.54 15.40 -21.87
C ASN A 267 -6.30 16.71 -21.58
N GLY A 268 -6.80 16.86 -20.35
CA GLY A 268 -7.57 18.02 -19.91
C GLY A 268 -9.07 17.92 -20.16
N THR A 269 -9.53 16.91 -20.91
CA THR A 269 -10.97 16.66 -21.12
C THR A 269 -11.49 15.68 -20.06
N LYS A 270 -12.38 16.15 -19.20
CA LYS A 270 -13.02 15.33 -18.17
C LYS A 270 -14.19 14.55 -18.76
N THR A 271 -14.15 13.22 -18.72
CA THR A 271 -15.19 12.33 -19.26
C THR A 271 -15.63 11.27 -18.25
N ILE A 272 -16.88 10.84 -18.30
CA ILE A 272 -17.39 9.72 -17.49
C ILE A 272 -16.91 8.41 -18.11
N LYS A 273 -16.32 7.54 -17.29
CA LYS A 273 -15.87 6.20 -17.66
C LYS A 273 -17.06 5.30 -17.93
N ASP A 274 -16.97 4.53 -19.00
CA ASP A 274 -17.93 3.46 -19.27
C ASP A 274 -17.56 2.18 -18.51
N GLN A 275 -18.41 1.14 -18.59
CA GLN A 275 -18.18 -0.12 -17.87
C GLN A 275 -16.90 -0.82 -18.35
N ASN A 276 -16.56 -0.72 -19.63
CA ASN A 276 -15.37 -1.33 -20.21
C ASN A 276 -14.09 -0.68 -19.67
N SER A 277 -14.07 0.66 -19.56
CA SER A 277 -12.95 1.40 -18.97
C SER A 277 -12.72 1.02 -17.52
N LEU A 278 -13.79 0.89 -16.73
CA LEU A 278 -13.70 0.45 -15.33
C LEU A 278 -13.22 -1.01 -15.21
N ALA A 279 -13.65 -1.89 -16.12
CA ALA A 279 -13.18 -3.28 -16.16
C ALA A 279 -11.69 -3.34 -16.53
N HIS A 280 -11.25 -2.57 -17.51
CA HIS A 280 -9.84 -2.47 -17.89
C HIS A 280 -8.98 -1.96 -16.72
N GLU A 281 -9.42 -0.90 -16.03
CA GLU A 281 -8.73 -0.39 -14.85
C GLU A 281 -8.62 -1.43 -13.73
N PHE A 282 -9.65 -2.25 -13.53
CA PHE A 282 -9.61 -3.35 -12.56
C PHE A 282 -8.61 -4.42 -12.98
N CYS A 283 -8.67 -4.88 -14.24
CA CYS A 283 -7.76 -5.90 -14.76
C CYS A 283 -6.29 -5.47 -14.69
N ASP A 284 -5.99 -4.24 -15.12
CA ASP A 284 -4.64 -3.67 -15.06
C ASP A 284 -4.11 -3.67 -13.64
N SER A 285 -4.87 -3.12 -12.69
CA SER A 285 -4.47 -3.06 -11.29
C SER A 285 -4.30 -4.46 -10.69
N LEU A 286 -5.23 -5.37 -10.96
CA LEU A 286 -5.14 -6.74 -10.45
C LEU A 286 -3.92 -7.47 -11.02
N PHE A 287 -3.58 -7.24 -12.29
CA PHE A 287 -2.39 -7.80 -12.93
C PHE A 287 -1.09 -7.24 -12.31
N GLN A 288 -1.02 -5.94 -12.04
CA GLN A 288 0.14 -5.37 -11.33
C GLN A 288 0.31 -5.99 -9.95
N ILE A 289 -0.79 -6.13 -9.20
CA ILE A 289 -0.77 -6.73 -7.86
C ILE A 289 -0.38 -8.21 -7.93
N SER A 290 -0.94 -8.99 -8.86
CA SER A 290 -0.68 -10.43 -9.01
C SER A 290 0.78 -10.76 -9.32
N THR A 291 1.52 -9.76 -9.79
CA THR A 291 2.94 -9.82 -10.13
C THR A 291 3.83 -9.01 -9.17
N SER A 292 3.34 -8.72 -7.97
CA SER A 292 4.06 -8.01 -6.90
C SER A 292 3.95 -8.74 -5.56
N TYR A 293 4.70 -8.27 -4.54
CA TYR A 293 4.58 -8.78 -3.17
C TYR A 293 3.19 -8.47 -2.54
N LYS A 294 2.43 -7.52 -3.12
CA LYS A 294 1.10 -7.13 -2.63
C LYS A 294 0.01 -8.17 -2.93
N LYS A 295 0.32 -9.24 -3.67
CA LYS A 295 -0.63 -10.33 -4.00
C LYS A 295 -1.32 -10.92 -2.78
N ASN A 296 -0.56 -11.27 -1.74
CA ASN A 296 -1.12 -11.87 -0.52
C ASN A 296 -1.93 -10.85 0.27
N LEU A 297 -1.44 -9.61 0.39
CA LEU A 297 -2.19 -8.52 1.00
C LEU A 297 -3.55 -8.32 0.31
N TRP A 298 -3.60 -8.32 -1.03
CA TRP A 298 -4.86 -8.21 -1.76
C TRP A 298 -5.84 -9.33 -1.40
N LYS A 299 -5.36 -10.59 -1.35
CA LYS A 299 -6.20 -11.73 -0.95
C LYS A 299 -6.77 -11.54 0.45
N GLU A 300 -5.93 -11.19 1.42
CA GLU A 300 -6.34 -10.94 2.80
C GLU A 300 -7.40 -9.84 2.90
N ILE A 301 -7.22 -8.74 2.17
CA ILE A 301 -8.16 -7.61 2.17
C ILE A 301 -9.50 -7.98 1.51
N ILE A 302 -9.47 -8.70 0.39
CA ILE A 302 -10.69 -9.13 -0.30
C ILE A 302 -11.43 -10.21 0.50
N GLU A 303 -10.73 -11.06 1.24
CA GLU A 303 -11.35 -12.09 2.07
C GLU A 303 -12.23 -11.52 3.19
N ILE A 304 -11.96 -10.28 3.63
CA ILE A 304 -12.83 -9.58 4.61
C ILE A 304 -14.23 -9.32 4.00
N LEU A 305 -14.30 -9.15 2.68
CA LEU A 305 -15.56 -8.98 1.96
C LEU A 305 -16.34 -10.28 1.80
N SER A 306 -15.74 -11.46 2.06
CA SER A 306 -16.41 -12.77 2.00
C SER A 306 -17.54 -12.91 3.04
N SER A 307 -17.72 -11.94 3.94
CA SER A 307 -18.95 -11.81 4.73
C SER A 307 -20.20 -11.53 3.86
N ASP A 308 -20.01 -11.02 2.65
CA ASP A 308 -21.03 -10.95 1.60
C ASP A 308 -21.09 -12.25 0.79
N ILE A 309 -22.31 -12.73 0.53
CA ILE A 309 -22.56 -14.01 -0.16
C ILE A 309 -21.95 -14.02 -1.56
N THR A 310 -22.03 -12.91 -2.30
CA THR A 310 -21.51 -12.82 -3.66
C THR A 310 -19.99 -13.00 -3.68
N PHE A 311 -19.29 -12.35 -2.75
CA PHE A 311 -17.83 -12.47 -2.64
C PHE A 311 -17.41 -13.89 -2.27
N SER A 312 -18.13 -14.53 -1.34
CA SER A 312 -17.88 -15.90 -0.93
C SER A 312 -18.17 -16.92 -2.05
N GLU A 313 -19.30 -16.81 -2.74
CA GLU A 313 -19.70 -17.77 -3.78
C GLU A 313 -18.83 -17.68 -5.03
N LEU A 314 -18.42 -16.47 -5.41
CA LEU A 314 -17.56 -16.25 -6.59
C LEU A 314 -16.07 -16.45 -6.30
N GLN A 315 -15.70 -16.72 -5.05
CA GLN A 315 -14.30 -16.90 -4.60
C GLN A 315 -13.39 -15.81 -5.14
N ILE A 316 -13.78 -14.55 -4.96
CA ILE A 316 -13.13 -13.42 -5.62
C ILE A 316 -11.63 -13.35 -5.28
N SER A 317 -11.23 -13.73 -4.07
CA SER A 317 -9.83 -13.77 -3.63
C SER A 317 -8.94 -14.72 -4.46
N SER A 318 -9.49 -15.74 -5.15
CA SER A 318 -8.72 -16.62 -6.04
C SER A 318 -8.50 -16.07 -7.44
N TRP A 319 -9.23 -15.02 -7.85
CA TRP A 319 -9.14 -14.48 -9.22
C TRP A 319 -7.71 -14.02 -9.56
N ILE A 320 -6.99 -13.50 -8.57
CA ILE A 320 -5.60 -13.04 -8.71
C ILE A 320 -4.58 -14.16 -8.99
N ASP A 321 -4.94 -15.42 -8.74
CA ASP A 321 -4.05 -16.55 -9.02
C ASP A 321 -3.98 -16.88 -10.50
N GLY A 322 -4.95 -16.40 -11.29
CA GLY A 322 -5.08 -16.76 -12.69
C GLY A 322 -5.23 -18.28 -12.84
N GLU A 323 -5.96 -18.95 -11.92
CA GLU A 323 -6.26 -20.38 -12.01
C GLU A 323 -6.73 -20.67 -13.45
N ASN A 324 -5.95 -21.48 -14.19
CA ASN A 324 -6.01 -21.81 -15.62
C ASN A 324 -4.95 -21.19 -16.55
N ILE A 325 -4.21 -20.16 -16.12
CA ILE A 325 -3.14 -19.56 -16.91
C ILE A 325 -1.78 -20.04 -16.40
N SER A 326 -1.24 -21.09 -17.02
CA SER A 326 0.10 -21.56 -16.70
C SER A 326 1.13 -20.55 -17.21
N ARG A 327 1.78 -19.83 -16.27
CA ARG A 327 2.88 -18.89 -16.60
C ARG A 327 3.98 -19.53 -17.45
N ASN A 328 4.18 -20.84 -17.32
CA ASN A 328 5.20 -21.59 -18.07
C ASN A 328 4.87 -21.77 -19.57
N HIS A 329 3.65 -21.47 -20.01
CA HIS A 329 3.28 -21.55 -21.43
C HIS A 329 3.57 -20.26 -22.21
N TYR A 330 3.90 -19.17 -21.52
CA TYR A 330 4.13 -17.87 -22.15
C TYR A 330 5.59 -17.46 -22.06
N THR A 331 6.15 -17.08 -23.21
CA THR A 331 7.48 -16.45 -23.30
C THR A 331 7.38 -14.93 -23.42
N ASP A 332 6.16 -14.39 -23.52
CA ASP A 332 5.88 -12.96 -23.69
C ASP A 332 4.86 -12.48 -22.64
N LYS A 333 5.26 -11.43 -21.91
CA LYS A 333 4.45 -10.75 -20.91
C LYS A 333 3.13 -10.23 -21.47
N ASN A 334 3.13 -9.71 -22.69
CA ASN A 334 1.96 -9.06 -23.27
C ASN A 334 0.86 -10.08 -23.57
N ILE A 335 1.24 -11.25 -24.07
CA ILE A 335 0.31 -12.35 -24.34
C ILE A 335 -0.32 -12.86 -23.03
N TYR A 336 0.51 -13.06 -22.00
CA TYR A 336 0.02 -13.46 -20.67
C TYR A 336 -0.94 -12.42 -20.07
N LYS A 337 -0.63 -11.13 -20.21
CA LYS A 337 -1.51 -10.04 -19.75
C LYS A 337 -2.84 -10.06 -20.49
N GLU A 338 -2.83 -10.20 -21.81
CA GLU A 338 -4.06 -10.19 -22.60
C GLU A 338 -5.01 -11.33 -22.22
N GLU A 339 -4.50 -12.55 -22.04
CA GLU A 339 -5.32 -13.68 -21.58
C GLU A 339 -5.85 -13.47 -20.15
N PHE A 340 -5.00 -12.96 -19.25
CA PHE A 340 -5.41 -12.60 -17.91
C PHE A 340 -6.55 -11.58 -17.93
N ASP A 341 -6.40 -10.50 -18.70
CA ASP A 341 -7.40 -9.44 -18.80
C ASP A 341 -8.73 -9.97 -19.34
N ASN A 342 -8.71 -10.85 -20.33
CA ASN A 342 -9.91 -11.47 -20.90
C ASN A 342 -10.70 -12.28 -19.86
N ILE A 343 -10.02 -13.16 -19.12
CA ILE A 343 -10.64 -14.02 -18.09
C ILE A 343 -11.21 -13.17 -16.95
N ILE A 344 -10.42 -12.20 -16.47
CA ILE A 344 -10.80 -11.36 -15.33
C ILE A 344 -11.93 -10.40 -15.72
N SER A 345 -11.88 -9.82 -16.93
CA SER A 345 -12.94 -8.94 -17.43
C SER A 345 -14.28 -9.67 -17.54
N GLU A 346 -14.30 -10.92 -18.01
CA GLU A 346 -15.53 -11.72 -18.09
C GLU A 346 -16.16 -11.94 -16.70
N LYS A 347 -15.34 -12.24 -15.68
CA LYS A 347 -15.79 -12.40 -14.30
C LYS A 347 -16.27 -11.08 -13.70
N TYR A 348 -15.49 -10.01 -13.84
CA TYR A 348 -15.82 -8.68 -13.32
C TYR A 348 -17.13 -8.15 -13.90
N ASN A 349 -17.37 -8.36 -15.21
CA ASN A 349 -18.57 -7.87 -15.87
C ASN A 349 -19.88 -8.48 -15.34
N LYS A 350 -19.82 -9.68 -14.76
CA LYS A 350 -20.98 -10.37 -14.14
C LYS A 350 -21.39 -9.78 -12.78
N LEU A 351 -20.53 -8.97 -12.15
CA LEU A 351 -20.82 -8.35 -10.86
C LEU A 351 -21.86 -7.22 -10.99
N SER A 352 -22.64 -6.99 -9.94
CA SER A 352 -23.48 -5.79 -9.82
C SER A 352 -22.63 -4.52 -9.73
N SER A 353 -23.24 -3.35 -9.97
CA SER A 353 -22.55 -2.05 -9.90
C SER A 353 -21.87 -1.79 -8.54
N GLY A 354 -22.55 -2.04 -7.42
CA GLY A 354 -21.98 -1.83 -6.08
C GLY A 354 -20.78 -2.73 -5.81
N HIS A 355 -20.85 -4.00 -6.25
CA HIS A 355 -19.74 -4.95 -6.13
C HIS A 355 -18.53 -4.54 -6.99
N LYS A 356 -18.78 -4.08 -8.23
CA LYS A 356 -17.76 -3.54 -9.14
C LYS A 356 -17.03 -2.36 -8.52
N VAL A 357 -17.78 -1.39 -7.96
CA VAL A 357 -17.21 -0.19 -7.33
C VAL A 357 -16.28 -0.57 -6.17
N ILE A 358 -16.70 -1.46 -5.29
CA ILE A 358 -15.91 -1.85 -4.10
C ILE A 358 -14.66 -2.61 -4.48
N ILE A 359 -14.78 -3.65 -5.31
CA ILE A 359 -13.63 -4.47 -5.66
C ILE A 359 -12.61 -3.64 -6.46
N LEU A 360 -13.06 -2.76 -7.35
CA LEU A 360 -12.19 -1.82 -8.05
C LEU A 360 -11.50 -0.87 -7.07
N THR A 361 -12.26 -0.27 -6.16
CA THR A 361 -11.72 0.66 -5.15
C THR A 361 -10.64 -0.03 -4.31
N LEU A 362 -10.94 -1.18 -3.71
CA LEU A 362 -9.97 -1.89 -2.87
C LEU A 362 -8.77 -2.39 -3.65
N THR A 363 -8.96 -2.86 -4.89
CA THR A 363 -7.84 -3.26 -5.75
C THR A 363 -6.92 -2.06 -6.06
N LYS A 364 -7.48 -0.92 -6.47
CA LYS A 364 -6.72 0.32 -6.68
C LYS A 364 -6.03 0.80 -5.40
N LEU A 365 -6.70 0.71 -4.24
CA LEU A 365 -6.11 1.08 -2.97
C LEU A 365 -4.96 0.14 -2.57
N VAL A 366 -5.08 -1.17 -2.76
CA VAL A 366 -3.95 -2.09 -2.51
C VAL A 366 -2.78 -1.79 -3.43
N GLU A 367 -3.05 -1.48 -4.71
CA GLU A 367 -2.01 -1.07 -5.66
C GLU A 367 -1.32 0.23 -5.22
N ALA A 368 -2.09 1.26 -4.86
CA ALA A 368 -1.60 2.62 -4.67
C ALA A 368 -1.08 2.92 -3.26
N VAL A 369 -1.68 2.36 -2.21
CA VAL A 369 -1.35 2.70 -0.82
C VAL A 369 0.05 2.19 -0.47
N GLU A 370 0.86 3.10 0.04
CA GLU A 370 2.21 2.92 0.59
C GLU A 370 2.24 3.21 2.11
N GLU A 371 3.42 3.09 2.73
CA GLU A 371 3.56 3.46 4.13
C GLU A 371 3.15 4.92 4.35
N LYS A 372 2.34 5.22 5.38
CA LYS A 372 1.87 6.58 5.66
C LYS A 372 1.18 7.21 4.43
N SER A 373 0.20 6.54 3.87
CA SER A 373 -0.70 7.13 2.85
C SER A 373 -1.87 7.88 3.50
N ILE A 374 -2.35 8.93 2.84
CA ILE A 374 -3.66 9.54 3.15
C ILE A 374 -4.67 9.06 2.11
N VAL A 375 -5.71 8.34 2.54
CA VAL A 375 -6.83 7.95 1.68
C VAL A 375 -8.03 8.79 2.01
N ILE A 376 -8.51 9.60 1.07
CA ILE A 376 -9.70 10.44 1.21
C ILE A 376 -10.84 9.79 0.43
N LEU A 377 -11.99 9.58 1.06
CA LEU A 377 -13.18 9.02 0.41
C LEU A 377 -14.35 9.99 0.54
N ASP A 378 -15.02 10.26 -0.57
CA ASP A 378 -16.26 11.05 -0.60
C ASP A 378 -17.47 10.16 -0.83
N GLU A 379 -18.36 10.11 0.16
CA GLU A 379 -19.60 9.33 0.22
C GLU A 379 -19.45 7.89 -0.31
N PRO A 380 -18.51 7.09 0.22
CA PRO A 380 -18.27 5.72 -0.27
C PRO A 380 -19.46 4.78 -0.08
N GLU A 381 -20.45 5.16 0.73
CA GLU A 381 -21.71 4.42 0.91
C GLU A 381 -22.69 4.52 -0.27
N GLU A 382 -22.48 5.45 -1.21
CA GLU A 382 -23.41 5.66 -2.32
C GLU A 382 -23.60 4.37 -3.14
N HIS A 383 -24.86 3.98 -3.35
CA HIS A 383 -25.25 2.78 -4.11
C HIS A 383 -24.82 1.44 -3.50
N LEU A 384 -24.41 1.41 -2.22
CA LEU A 384 -24.07 0.17 -1.50
C LEU A 384 -25.12 -0.22 -0.46
N HIS A 385 -25.32 -1.52 -0.29
CA HIS A 385 -26.16 -2.04 0.80
C HIS A 385 -25.39 -2.02 2.14
N PRO A 386 -26.07 -1.80 3.28
CA PRO A 386 -25.40 -1.60 4.58
C PRO A 386 -24.36 -2.66 5.00
N PRO A 387 -24.61 -3.99 4.82
CA PRO A 387 -23.61 -5.00 5.21
C PRO A 387 -22.29 -4.85 4.44
N LEU A 388 -22.41 -4.54 3.15
CA LEU A 388 -21.28 -4.40 2.26
C LEU A 388 -20.48 -3.12 2.55
N VAL A 389 -21.14 -2.03 3.00
CA VAL A 389 -20.46 -0.83 3.51
C VAL A 389 -19.62 -1.17 4.76
N SER A 390 -20.19 -1.91 5.72
CA SER A 390 -19.46 -2.32 6.93
C SER A 390 -18.23 -3.18 6.58
N ALA A 391 -18.39 -4.16 5.70
CA ALA A 391 -17.29 -5.00 5.21
C ALA A 391 -16.20 -4.16 4.50
N PHE A 392 -16.60 -3.20 3.65
CA PHE A 392 -15.68 -2.29 2.99
C PHE A 392 -14.88 -1.43 3.97
N ILE A 393 -15.51 -0.83 4.98
CA ILE A 393 -14.81 -0.02 5.99
C ILE A 393 -13.83 -0.87 6.80
N ARG A 394 -14.18 -2.11 7.13
CA ARG A 394 -13.27 -3.05 7.81
C ARG A 394 -12.08 -3.43 6.93
N ALA A 395 -12.31 -3.72 5.65
CA ALA A 395 -11.26 -4.02 4.69
C ALA A 395 -10.31 -2.83 4.50
N LEU A 396 -10.87 -1.62 4.34
CA LEU A 396 -10.10 -0.38 4.28
C LEU A 396 -9.28 -0.16 5.57
N SER A 397 -9.89 -0.38 6.74
CA SER A 397 -9.22 -0.22 8.03
C SER A 397 -8.03 -1.18 8.13
N GLN A 398 -8.19 -2.45 7.74
CA GLN A 398 -7.10 -3.43 7.76
C GLN A 398 -5.97 -3.06 6.80
N LEU A 399 -6.29 -2.62 5.58
CA LEU A 399 -5.28 -2.17 4.60
C LEU A 399 -4.47 -0.99 5.16
N LEU A 400 -5.16 -0.01 5.73
CA LEU A 400 -4.53 1.19 6.29
C LEU A 400 -3.72 0.88 7.56
N ILE A 401 -4.14 -0.08 8.39
CA ILE A 401 -3.32 -0.58 9.50
C ILE A 401 -2.04 -1.21 8.95
N TYR A 402 -2.15 -2.12 7.97
CA TYR A 402 -1.00 -2.81 7.37
C TYR A 402 0.06 -1.83 6.85
N ARG A 403 -0.40 -0.69 6.28
CA ARG A 403 0.44 0.37 5.71
C ARG A 403 0.69 1.57 6.63
N ASN A 404 0.29 1.51 7.90
CA ASN A 404 0.40 2.65 8.82
C ASN A 404 -0.19 3.96 8.22
N GLY A 405 -1.23 3.85 7.38
CA GLY A 405 -1.89 4.95 6.68
C GLY A 405 -3.21 5.35 7.35
N VAL A 406 -3.82 6.44 6.86
CA VAL A 406 -5.03 7.05 7.44
C VAL A 406 -6.12 7.21 6.39
N GLY A 407 -7.37 6.95 6.78
CA GLY A 407 -8.56 7.16 5.99
C GLY A 407 -9.32 8.40 6.48
N ILE A 408 -9.73 9.28 5.59
CA ILE A 408 -10.58 10.44 5.87
C ILE A 408 -11.82 10.34 5.01
N ILE A 409 -12.97 10.09 5.63
CA ILE A 409 -14.22 9.79 4.94
C ILE A 409 -15.21 10.92 5.14
N ALA A 410 -15.65 11.57 4.07
CA ALA A 410 -16.88 12.36 4.12
C ALA A 410 -18.08 11.43 3.96
N THR A 411 -19.00 11.45 4.92
CA THR A 411 -20.13 10.52 4.91
C THR A 411 -21.35 11.12 5.60
N HIS A 412 -22.52 10.64 5.23
CA HIS A 412 -23.76 10.83 5.98
C HIS A 412 -24.30 9.51 6.55
N SER A 413 -23.61 8.39 6.27
CA SER A 413 -23.97 7.04 6.69
C SER A 413 -23.72 6.79 8.17
N PRO A 414 -24.76 6.48 8.96
CA PRO A 414 -24.60 6.02 10.34
C PRO A 414 -23.80 4.72 10.44
N ILE A 415 -23.81 3.88 9.40
CA ILE A 415 -23.10 2.59 9.38
C ILE A 415 -21.59 2.82 9.46
N ILE A 416 -21.05 3.79 8.71
CA ILE A 416 -19.62 4.12 8.74
C ILE A 416 -19.22 4.66 10.12
N VAL A 417 -20.08 5.51 10.72
CA VAL A 417 -19.83 6.08 12.06
C VAL A 417 -19.82 5.00 13.14
N GLN A 418 -20.63 3.95 13.01
CA GLN A 418 -20.68 2.84 13.96
C GLN A 418 -19.41 1.96 13.93
N GLU A 419 -18.65 1.98 12.84
CA GLU A 419 -17.43 1.17 12.68
C GLU A 419 -16.17 1.88 13.22
N ILE A 420 -16.26 3.14 13.66
CA ILE A 420 -15.10 3.93 14.08
C ILE A 420 -15.25 4.52 15.49
N PRO A 421 -14.13 4.80 16.20
CA PRO A 421 -14.19 5.43 17.51
C PRO A 421 -14.72 6.88 17.43
N GLN A 422 -15.44 7.33 18.47
CA GLN A 422 -15.92 8.71 18.57
C GLN A 422 -14.79 9.75 18.41
N SER A 423 -13.59 9.44 18.92
CA SER A 423 -12.38 10.28 18.77
C SER A 423 -11.89 10.42 17.32
N CYS A 424 -12.49 9.71 16.37
CA CYS A 424 -12.17 9.79 14.95
C CYS A 424 -13.28 10.50 14.15
N VAL A 425 -14.37 10.91 14.80
CA VAL A 425 -15.50 11.59 14.14
C VAL A 425 -15.39 13.11 14.31
N TRP A 426 -15.63 13.83 13.22
CA TRP A 426 -15.80 15.28 13.17
C TRP A 426 -17.16 15.61 12.56
N MET A 427 -17.94 16.46 13.22
CA MET A 427 -19.20 16.97 12.71
C MET A 427 -18.98 18.34 12.08
N ILE A 428 -19.57 18.55 10.90
CA ILE A 428 -19.58 19.84 10.22
C ILE A 428 -21.01 20.37 10.08
N ARG A 429 -21.18 21.67 10.33
CA ARG A 429 -22.48 22.36 10.34
C ARG A 429 -22.34 23.74 9.68
N ARG A 430 -23.46 24.24 9.15
CA ARG A 430 -23.60 25.66 8.79
C ARG A 430 -24.50 26.34 9.81
N ILE A 431 -23.98 27.32 10.52
CA ILE A 431 -24.72 28.14 11.50
C ILE A 431 -24.58 29.59 11.05
N ASN A 432 -25.69 30.28 10.77
CA ASN A 432 -25.68 31.67 10.29
C ASN A 432 -24.76 31.89 9.08
N SER A 433 -24.74 30.95 8.14
CA SER A 433 -23.85 30.91 6.96
C SER A 433 -22.37 30.69 7.25
N GLU A 434 -21.96 30.52 8.50
CA GLU A 434 -20.61 30.16 8.87
C GLU A 434 -20.44 28.64 8.95
N PHE A 435 -19.31 28.15 8.44
CA PHE A 435 -18.92 26.76 8.61
C PHE A 435 -18.35 26.54 10.01
N VAL A 436 -18.84 25.52 10.70
CA VAL A 436 -18.39 25.11 12.04
C VAL A 436 -18.01 23.63 12.00
N ALA A 437 -16.83 23.31 12.49
CA ALA A 437 -16.38 21.95 12.77
C ALA A 437 -16.38 21.73 14.30
N GLU A 438 -16.88 20.57 14.75
CA GLU A 438 -16.87 20.20 16.17
C GLU A 438 -16.83 18.68 16.34
N ARG A 439 -16.35 18.19 17.49
CA ARG A 439 -16.43 16.77 17.84
C ARG A 439 -17.85 16.41 18.34
N PRO A 440 -18.33 15.16 18.11
CA PRO A 440 -19.54 14.68 18.77
C PRO A 440 -19.40 14.74 20.28
N ARG A 441 -20.44 15.20 20.98
CA ARG A 441 -20.46 15.26 22.45
C ARG A 441 -20.71 13.89 23.08
N ILE A 442 -21.33 12.98 22.34
CA ILE A 442 -21.67 11.60 22.71
C ILE A 442 -21.41 10.74 21.48
#